data_AF-A0A430LX23-F1
#
_entry.id   AF-A0A430LX23-F1
#
_cell.length_a   1.000
_cell.length_b   1.000
_cell.length_c   1.000
_cell.angle_alpha   90.00
_cell.angle_beta   90.00
_cell.angle_gamma   90.00
#
_symmetry.space_group_name_H-M   'P 1'
#
loop_
_entity.id
_entity.type
_entity.pdbx_description
1 polymer ?
#
loop_
_entity_poly.entity_id
_entity_poly.type
_entity_poly.pdbx_seq_one_letter_code
_entity_poly.pdbx_strand_id
1 'polypeptide(L)'
;MAFVSPSTVMSYDASRQQSPTVDGHPQSLGLKAAILELTKAHVLPRPALLGALTDAYFKHIHPLYPVVEEDDLNGPEPSVILQQAVCLAGSLALHDPGSVKLCHSQYEKVKTLIYLNFEDDTLALLKTLCLMTCYSVVSTDQVTFDGPWHWLGMAIRLALQMGLHQSSTHERHTNPGCLRRIFWHLVNSDRLAACCWGRPLTLRPQDYDIAPLDTKDFSVIATEPPVLPEALRLSDTIAMIVEINNGQSPLNQDTAAAIVERLYNWLQNLPQGLQLYDSSGKRRPFYRPVCDLHIIYFVIIILLQLADKKARRSCIAASSLTASHCIARLYEEIHCREETARLLQIHGFFCMVAAVPLICSPRQSQEDDLARDEALSIIRQVLGRMKARFGGSDLVLRKISRLEHDMKKENEHGTHGQASTVEEDSMWATFSIRDRLDELFSFPASFCRHVDFSDVEGMNCARQVRTETEGIPEPFPGDDLNFADILIMDYNLLEMPDNEAFGFSTGDLHCT
;
A
#
# COMPACT_ATOMS: atom_id res chain seq x y z
N MET A 1 31.11 6.91 18.28
CA MET A 1 32.08 7.49 17.33
C MET A 1 31.68 7.06 15.93
N ALA A 2 30.96 7.90 15.19
CA ALA A 2 30.70 7.67 13.77
C ALA A 2 31.92 8.19 12.98
N PHE A 3 32.56 7.33 12.20
CA PHE A 3 33.87 7.60 11.59
C PHE A 3 33.78 8.30 10.22
N VAL A 4 32.62 8.79 9.81
CA VAL A 4 32.45 9.40 8.48
C VAL A 4 31.74 10.73 8.62
N SER A 5 32.53 11.80 8.57
CA SER A 5 32.07 13.19 8.46
C SER A 5 31.67 13.47 6.99
N PRO A 6 30.74 14.41 6.73
CA PRO A 6 30.41 14.86 5.38
C PRO A 6 31.60 15.43 4.58
N SER A 7 32.75 15.65 5.21
CA SER A 7 34.01 16.10 4.61
C SER A 7 35.03 14.97 4.31
N THR A 8 34.60 13.71 4.26
CA THR A 8 35.51 12.59 3.95
C THR A 8 35.85 12.55 2.46
N VAL A 9 37.10 12.23 2.10
CA VAL A 9 37.65 12.08 0.73
C VAL A 9 36.85 11.11 -0.17
N MET A 10 35.96 10.30 0.41
CA MET A 10 35.07 9.34 -0.27
C MET A 10 33.63 9.86 -0.44
N SER A 11 33.31 11.11 -0.06
CA SER A 11 32.01 11.71 -0.39
C SER A 11 31.90 11.83 -1.91
N TYR A 12 30.84 11.25 -2.48
CA TYR A 12 30.59 11.29 -3.93
C TYR A 12 30.42 12.75 -4.36
N ASP A 13 31.48 13.34 -4.91
CA ASP A 13 31.44 14.70 -5.45
C ASP A 13 30.80 14.62 -6.83
N ALA A 14 29.49 14.91 -6.91
CA ALA A 14 28.71 14.87 -8.14
C ALA A 14 29.26 15.80 -9.25
N SER A 15 30.25 16.66 -8.93
CA SER A 15 30.96 17.52 -9.88
C SER A 15 32.25 16.92 -10.46
N ARG A 16 32.68 15.72 -10.05
CA ARG A 16 33.83 15.05 -10.69
C ARG A 16 33.46 14.62 -12.12
N GLN A 17 34.02 15.35 -13.08
CA GLN A 17 34.09 14.98 -14.49
C GLN A 17 34.49 13.51 -14.63
N GLN A 18 33.80 12.84 -15.56
CA GLN A 18 34.03 11.45 -15.98
C GLN A 18 35.52 11.10 -15.91
N SER A 19 35.85 10.18 -15.01
CA SER A 19 37.15 9.50 -15.10
C SER A 19 37.21 8.79 -16.46
N PRO A 20 38.36 8.76 -17.16
CA PRO A 20 38.46 8.06 -18.42
C PRO A 20 38.00 6.62 -18.19
N THR A 21 37.02 6.20 -18.98
CA THR A 21 36.49 4.84 -19.02
C THR A 21 37.67 3.88 -18.96
N VAL A 22 37.77 3.11 -17.88
CA VAL A 22 38.60 1.91 -17.90
C VAL A 22 38.04 1.07 -19.03
N ASP A 23 38.77 0.96 -20.13
CA ASP A 23 38.35 0.25 -21.34
C ASP A 23 37.74 -1.10 -20.94
N GLY A 24 36.41 -1.18 -21.05
CA GLY A 24 35.66 -2.37 -20.69
C GLY A 24 36.10 -3.54 -21.58
N HIS A 25 36.10 -4.75 -21.03
CA HIS A 25 36.32 -5.97 -21.81
C HIS A 25 35.46 -5.95 -23.10
N PRO A 26 36.06 -6.08 -24.30
CA PRO A 26 35.36 -5.96 -25.59
C PRO A 26 34.15 -6.89 -25.76
N GLN A 27 34.06 -7.95 -24.95
CA GLN A 27 32.97 -8.93 -24.95
C GLN A 27 31.62 -8.36 -24.42
N SER A 28 31.66 -7.32 -23.57
CA SER A 28 30.47 -6.72 -22.94
C SER A 28 29.57 -5.99 -23.96
N LEU A 29 30.18 -5.24 -24.89
CA LEU A 29 29.43 -4.41 -25.85
C LEU A 29 28.66 -5.27 -26.87
N GLY A 30 29.27 -6.38 -27.31
CA GLY A 30 28.63 -7.34 -28.21
C GLY A 30 27.45 -8.07 -27.57
N LEU A 31 27.57 -8.45 -26.29
CA LEU A 31 26.49 -9.10 -25.56
C LEU A 31 25.29 -8.15 -25.33
N LYS A 32 25.55 -6.89 -24.91
CA LYS A 32 24.50 -5.88 -24.75
C LYS A 32 23.73 -5.66 -26.05
N ALA A 33 24.43 -5.50 -27.17
CA ALA A 33 23.80 -5.34 -28.49
C ALA A 33 22.97 -6.58 -28.89
N ALA A 34 23.50 -7.80 -28.69
CA ALA A 34 22.78 -9.03 -29.00
C ALA A 34 21.48 -9.19 -28.18
N ILE A 35 21.51 -8.88 -26.88
CA ILE A 35 20.33 -8.94 -26.01
C ILE A 35 19.30 -7.89 -26.45
N LEU A 36 19.72 -6.67 -26.78
CA LEU A 36 18.82 -5.62 -27.27
C LEU A 36 18.18 -5.99 -28.61
N GLU A 37 18.93 -6.64 -29.50
CA GLU A 37 18.40 -7.12 -30.78
C GLU A 37 17.40 -8.25 -30.59
N LEU A 38 17.64 -9.19 -29.66
CA LEU A 38 16.72 -10.29 -29.38
C LEU A 38 15.44 -9.82 -28.69
N THR A 39 15.57 -8.99 -27.66
CA THR A 39 14.45 -8.58 -26.80
C THR A 39 13.66 -7.40 -27.35
N LYS A 40 14.29 -6.59 -28.23
CA LYS A 40 13.76 -5.29 -28.69
C LYS A 40 13.30 -4.40 -27.53
N ALA A 41 13.98 -4.49 -26.38
CA ALA A 41 13.59 -3.78 -25.16
C ALA A 41 13.65 -2.25 -25.32
N HIS A 42 14.60 -1.75 -26.11
CA HIS A 42 14.75 -0.32 -26.43
C HIS A 42 13.74 0.18 -27.47
N VAL A 43 12.94 -0.69 -28.09
CA VAL A 43 11.97 -0.29 -29.10
C VAL A 43 10.66 0.13 -28.42
N LEU A 44 10.36 1.42 -28.51
CA LEU A 44 9.14 2.01 -27.99
C LEU A 44 7.88 1.49 -28.71
N PRO A 45 6.71 1.54 -28.06
CA PRO A 45 5.44 1.27 -28.72
C PRO A 45 5.21 2.18 -29.93
N ARG A 46 4.27 1.79 -30.80
CA ARG A 46 3.84 2.62 -31.93
C ARG A 46 3.37 3.99 -31.41
N PRO A 47 3.56 5.10 -32.14
CA PRO A 47 3.30 6.45 -31.63
C PRO A 47 1.91 6.65 -31.01
N ALA A 48 0.86 6.10 -31.62
CA ALA A 48 -0.51 6.19 -31.07
C ALA A 48 -0.66 5.47 -29.71
N LEU A 49 -0.02 4.32 -29.54
CA LEU A 49 -0.04 3.59 -28.27
C LEU A 49 0.84 4.28 -27.22
N LEU A 50 2.01 4.79 -27.61
CA LEU A 50 2.88 5.56 -26.73
C LEU A 50 2.15 6.80 -26.17
N GLY A 51 1.48 7.57 -27.03
CA GLY A 51 0.67 8.72 -26.61
C GLY A 51 -0.45 8.31 -25.63
N ALA A 52 -1.25 7.30 -26.00
CA ALA A 52 -2.34 6.83 -25.16
C ALA A 52 -1.88 6.34 -23.77
N LEU A 53 -0.75 5.64 -23.69
CA LEU A 53 -0.19 5.18 -22.41
C LEU A 53 0.38 6.33 -21.58
N THR A 54 1.01 7.32 -22.23
CA THR A 54 1.53 8.52 -21.56
C THR A 54 0.39 9.34 -20.95
N ASP A 55 -0.67 9.58 -21.73
CA ASP A 55 -1.88 10.26 -21.25
C ASP A 55 -2.52 9.51 -20.08
N ALA A 56 -2.58 8.18 -20.17
CA ALA A 56 -3.13 7.33 -19.13
C ALA A 56 -2.29 7.38 -17.83
N TYR A 57 -0.97 7.44 -17.94
CA TYR A 57 -0.07 7.64 -16.80
C TYR A 57 -0.35 8.99 -16.11
N PHE A 58 -0.30 10.11 -16.84
CA PHE A 58 -0.50 11.43 -16.25
C PHE A 58 -1.89 11.61 -15.66
N LYS A 59 -2.91 11.04 -16.30
CA LYS A 59 -4.29 11.15 -15.83
C LYS A 59 -4.58 10.28 -14.60
N HIS A 60 -4.07 9.05 -14.57
CA HIS A 60 -4.54 8.05 -13.61
C HIS A 60 -3.48 7.59 -12.61
N ILE A 61 -2.19 7.62 -12.94
CA ILE A 61 -1.14 7.08 -12.06
C ILE A 61 -0.33 8.21 -11.41
N HIS A 62 -0.02 9.27 -12.17
CA HIS A 62 0.77 10.42 -11.70
C HIS A 62 0.24 11.06 -10.40
N PRO A 63 -1.08 11.18 -10.14
CA PRO A 63 -1.56 11.68 -8.84
C PRO A 63 -1.03 10.89 -7.64
N LEU A 64 -0.78 9.59 -7.80
CA LEU A 64 -0.23 8.69 -6.77
C LEU A 64 1.30 8.52 -6.89
N TYR A 65 1.84 8.69 -8.10
CA TYR A 65 3.26 8.57 -8.45
C TYR A 65 3.77 9.83 -9.17
N PRO A 66 3.84 10.99 -8.49
CA PRO A 66 4.16 12.26 -9.12
C PRO A 66 5.68 12.45 -9.28
N VAL A 67 6.31 11.50 -9.98
CA VAL A 67 7.77 11.37 -10.12
C VAL A 67 8.29 11.76 -11.50
N VAL A 68 7.40 11.92 -12.49
CA VAL A 68 7.74 12.28 -13.88
C VAL A 68 7.10 13.61 -14.25
N GLU A 69 7.87 14.48 -14.89
CA GLU A 69 7.42 15.74 -15.49
C GLU A 69 7.17 15.55 -17.00
N GLU A 70 6.33 16.38 -17.59
CA GLU A 70 6.10 16.36 -19.05
C GLU A 70 7.39 16.63 -19.84
N ASP A 71 8.27 17.48 -19.32
CA ASP A 71 9.58 17.79 -19.93
C ASP A 71 10.51 16.57 -20.00
N ASP A 72 10.34 15.57 -19.11
CA ASP A 72 11.13 14.33 -19.17
C ASP A 72 10.84 13.52 -20.45
N LEU A 73 9.65 13.70 -21.02
CA LEU A 73 9.17 12.93 -22.18
C LEU A 73 9.19 13.74 -23.48
N ASN A 74 9.05 15.06 -23.37
CA ASN A 74 9.01 15.98 -24.51
C ASN A 74 10.32 16.76 -24.74
N GLY A 75 11.32 16.56 -23.88
CA GLY A 75 12.64 17.16 -24.00
C GLY A 75 13.38 16.76 -25.28
N PRO A 76 14.54 17.37 -25.57
CA PRO A 76 15.29 17.16 -26.81
C PRO A 76 15.79 15.72 -26.99
N GLU A 77 16.08 15.02 -25.88
CA GLU A 77 16.54 13.63 -25.87
C GLU A 77 15.86 12.86 -24.71
N PRO A 78 14.59 12.43 -24.87
CA PRO A 78 13.86 11.79 -23.80
C PRO A 78 14.37 10.36 -23.55
N SER A 79 14.58 10.02 -22.28
CA SER A 79 15.07 8.71 -21.86
C SER A 79 14.14 7.59 -22.36
N VAL A 80 14.71 6.63 -23.10
CA VAL A 80 13.95 5.49 -23.64
C VAL A 80 13.47 4.58 -22.51
N ILE A 81 14.31 4.33 -21.49
CA ILE A 81 13.92 3.47 -20.37
C ILE A 81 12.78 4.10 -19.57
N LEU A 82 12.82 5.42 -19.37
CA LEU A 82 11.78 6.15 -18.66
C LEU A 82 10.47 6.12 -19.45
N GLN A 83 10.51 6.33 -20.77
CA GLN A 83 9.33 6.20 -21.64
C GLN A 83 8.73 4.78 -21.58
N GLN A 84 9.56 3.72 -21.55
CA GLN A 84 9.06 2.36 -21.37
C GLN A 84 8.41 2.16 -19.99
N ALA A 85 8.97 2.74 -18.93
CA ALA A 85 8.41 2.68 -17.59
C ALA A 85 7.11 3.47 -17.44
N VAL A 86 7.00 4.64 -18.09
CA VAL A 86 5.75 5.39 -18.23
C VAL A 86 4.71 4.56 -18.99
N CYS A 87 5.12 3.85 -20.05
CA CYS A 87 4.23 2.94 -20.76
C CYS A 87 3.75 1.77 -19.89
N LEU A 88 4.63 1.19 -19.08
CA LEU A 88 4.26 0.17 -18.10
C LEU A 88 3.20 0.72 -17.13
N ALA A 89 3.47 1.84 -16.48
CA ALA A 89 2.56 2.45 -15.53
C ALA A 89 1.22 2.83 -16.19
N GLY A 90 1.26 3.48 -17.35
CA GLY A 90 0.09 3.84 -18.15
C GLY A 90 -0.75 2.64 -18.56
N SER A 91 -0.12 1.49 -18.85
CA SER A 91 -0.85 0.27 -19.21
C SER A 91 -1.69 -0.30 -18.06
N LEU A 92 -1.35 0.04 -16.80
CA LEU A 92 -2.19 -0.28 -15.63
C LEU A 92 -3.48 0.54 -15.58
N ALA A 93 -3.55 1.68 -16.26
CA ALA A 93 -4.78 2.47 -16.30
C ALA A 93 -5.74 2.03 -17.42
N LEU A 94 -5.34 1.08 -18.28
CA LEU A 94 -6.16 0.56 -19.36
C LEU A 94 -7.11 -0.55 -18.87
N HIS A 95 -8.31 -0.55 -19.47
CA HIS A 95 -9.41 -1.49 -19.15
C HIS A 95 -9.42 -2.77 -20.00
N ASP A 96 -8.56 -2.85 -21.01
CA ASP A 96 -8.54 -3.96 -21.96
C ASP A 96 -7.99 -5.25 -21.31
N PRO A 97 -8.59 -6.44 -21.52
CA PRO A 97 -8.01 -7.71 -21.07
C PRO A 97 -6.60 -7.97 -21.60
N GLY A 98 -6.25 -7.45 -22.78
CA GLY A 98 -4.90 -7.48 -23.32
C GLY A 98 -3.90 -6.59 -22.57
N SER A 99 -4.37 -5.67 -21.72
CA SER A 99 -3.52 -4.79 -20.90
C SER A 99 -2.57 -5.59 -20.01
N VAL A 100 -2.96 -6.75 -19.48
CA VAL A 100 -2.09 -7.57 -18.63
C VAL A 100 -0.86 -8.08 -19.40
N LYS A 101 -1.06 -8.54 -20.64
CA LYS A 101 0.05 -8.96 -21.52
C LYS A 101 0.95 -7.78 -21.87
N LEU A 102 0.35 -6.61 -22.10
CA LEU A 102 1.09 -5.37 -22.35
C LEU A 102 1.91 -4.95 -21.12
N CYS A 103 1.33 -4.98 -19.92
CA CYS A 103 2.02 -4.70 -18.66
C CYS A 103 3.23 -5.62 -18.50
N HIS A 104 3.03 -6.93 -18.64
CA HIS A 104 4.10 -7.91 -18.54
C HIS A 104 5.21 -7.65 -19.56
N SER A 105 4.86 -7.44 -20.83
CA SER A 105 5.83 -7.15 -21.88
C SER A 105 6.62 -5.88 -21.59
N GLN A 106 5.97 -4.79 -21.18
CA GLN A 106 6.65 -3.54 -20.85
C GLN A 106 7.52 -3.68 -19.59
N TYR A 107 7.07 -4.44 -18.59
CA TYR A 107 7.87 -4.77 -17.41
C TYR A 107 9.17 -5.51 -17.81
N GLU A 108 9.09 -6.55 -18.64
CA GLU A 108 10.26 -7.31 -19.10
C GLU A 108 11.24 -6.43 -19.89
N LYS A 109 10.74 -5.53 -20.72
CA LYS A 109 11.58 -4.56 -21.43
C LYS A 109 12.30 -3.62 -20.46
N VAL A 110 11.59 -2.98 -19.54
CA VAL A 110 12.20 -2.07 -18.57
C VAL A 110 13.23 -2.80 -17.71
N LYS A 111 12.88 -3.99 -17.18
CA LYS A 111 13.78 -4.86 -16.43
C LYS A 111 15.06 -5.19 -17.22
N THR A 112 14.92 -5.53 -18.50
CA THR A 112 16.05 -5.81 -19.39
C THR A 112 16.95 -4.58 -19.54
N LEU A 113 16.37 -3.41 -19.78
CA LEU A 113 17.13 -2.16 -19.92
C LEU A 113 17.85 -1.78 -18.62
N ILE A 114 17.24 -1.99 -17.45
CA ILE A 114 17.89 -1.77 -16.15
C ILE A 114 19.13 -2.67 -16.02
N TYR A 115 19.01 -3.97 -16.26
CA TYR A 115 20.14 -4.90 -16.07
C TYR A 115 21.25 -4.77 -17.13
N LEU A 116 20.94 -4.18 -18.29
CA LEU A 116 21.94 -3.84 -19.30
C LEU A 116 22.65 -2.51 -19.01
N ASN A 117 22.33 -1.84 -17.90
CA ASN A 117 22.76 -0.47 -17.61
C ASN A 117 22.57 0.41 -18.85
N PHE A 118 21.34 0.42 -19.38
CA PHE A 118 21.03 1.10 -20.64
C PHE A 118 21.03 2.63 -20.49
N GLU A 119 20.67 3.13 -19.32
CA GLU A 119 20.49 4.55 -19.04
C GLU A 119 21.67 5.11 -18.27
N ASP A 120 22.23 6.22 -18.76
CA ASP A 120 23.31 6.95 -18.11
C ASP A 120 22.77 8.09 -17.21
N ASP A 121 21.59 8.64 -17.54
CA ASP A 121 20.93 9.62 -16.68
C ASP A 121 20.36 8.94 -15.43
N THR A 122 21.05 9.17 -14.32
CA THR A 122 20.70 8.59 -13.02
C THR A 122 19.33 9.06 -12.52
N LEU A 123 18.90 10.28 -12.86
CA LEU A 123 17.57 10.76 -12.47
C LEU A 123 16.48 10.05 -13.27
N ALA A 124 16.65 9.89 -14.57
CA ALA A 124 15.73 9.09 -15.40
C ALA A 124 15.65 7.63 -14.92
N LEU A 125 16.78 7.04 -14.54
CA LEU A 125 16.83 5.70 -13.94
C LEU A 125 16.10 5.66 -12.59
N LEU A 126 16.25 6.66 -11.72
CA LEU A 126 15.55 6.71 -10.44
C LEU A 126 14.02 6.81 -10.64
N LYS A 127 13.57 7.67 -11.57
CA LYS A 127 12.15 7.80 -11.94
C LYS A 127 11.61 6.47 -12.48
N THR A 128 12.39 5.80 -13.34
CA THR A 128 12.10 4.45 -13.85
C THR A 128 11.91 3.45 -12.70
N LEU A 129 12.83 3.39 -11.75
CA LEU A 129 12.74 2.49 -10.60
C LEU A 129 11.52 2.77 -9.71
N CYS A 130 11.16 4.04 -9.52
CA CYS A 130 9.93 4.41 -8.80
C CYS A 130 8.70 3.85 -9.50
N LEU A 131 8.61 4.00 -10.83
CA LEU A 131 7.49 3.47 -11.62
C LEU A 131 7.47 1.93 -11.63
N MET A 132 8.61 1.24 -11.57
CA MET A 132 8.64 -0.23 -11.47
C MET A 132 7.93 -0.76 -10.22
N THR A 133 7.78 0.05 -9.16
CA THR A 133 7.07 -0.37 -7.94
C THR A 133 5.55 -0.49 -8.10
N CYS A 134 4.96 0.06 -9.18
CA CYS A 134 3.50 0.01 -9.39
C CYS A 134 2.98 -1.35 -9.89
N TYR A 135 3.88 -2.28 -10.24
CA TYR A 135 3.52 -3.58 -10.81
C TYR A 135 4.27 -4.74 -10.14
N SER A 136 3.62 -5.88 -10.02
CA SER A 136 4.19 -7.14 -9.52
C SER A 136 3.87 -8.26 -10.50
N VAL A 137 4.90 -8.99 -10.95
CA VAL A 137 4.73 -10.15 -11.84
C VAL A 137 4.21 -11.35 -11.06
N VAL A 138 4.66 -11.50 -9.82
CA VAL A 138 4.33 -12.63 -8.96
C VAL A 138 3.48 -12.19 -7.78
N SER A 139 2.83 -13.16 -7.15
CA SER A 139 2.07 -12.92 -5.92
C SER A 139 3.01 -12.52 -4.77
N THR A 140 2.51 -11.69 -3.85
CA THR A 140 3.29 -11.05 -2.78
C THR A 140 3.76 -12.02 -1.69
N ASP A 141 3.23 -13.23 -1.66
CA ASP A 141 3.65 -14.35 -0.80
C ASP A 141 4.86 -15.12 -1.36
N GLN A 142 5.38 -14.74 -2.53
CA GLN A 142 6.56 -15.37 -3.12
C GLN A 142 7.81 -14.52 -2.87
N VAL A 143 8.92 -15.15 -2.46
CA VAL A 143 10.23 -14.49 -2.41
C VAL A 143 10.71 -14.29 -3.84
N THR A 144 10.92 -13.03 -4.23
CA THR A 144 11.28 -12.69 -5.62
C THR A 144 12.11 -11.42 -5.73
N PHE A 145 12.90 -11.32 -6.79
CA PHE A 145 13.50 -10.07 -7.24
C PHE A 145 12.58 -9.27 -8.18
N ASP A 146 11.46 -9.86 -8.59
CA ASP A 146 10.47 -9.27 -9.49
C ASP A 146 9.28 -8.64 -8.77
N GLY A 147 9.50 -8.25 -7.52
CA GLY A 147 8.49 -7.66 -6.66
C GLY A 147 8.65 -6.15 -6.48
N PRO A 148 7.55 -5.41 -6.25
CA PRO A 148 7.57 -3.98 -5.93
C PRO A 148 8.56 -3.59 -4.83
N TRP A 149 8.68 -4.41 -3.78
CA TRP A 149 9.58 -4.15 -2.66
C TRP A 149 11.06 -4.22 -3.06
N HIS A 150 11.43 -5.08 -4.01
CA HIS A 150 12.80 -5.13 -4.54
C HIS A 150 13.13 -3.85 -5.31
N TRP A 151 12.25 -3.45 -6.23
CA TRP A 151 12.39 -2.22 -7.01
C TRP A 151 12.43 -0.97 -6.11
N LEU A 152 11.59 -0.94 -5.08
CA LEU A 152 11.59 0.12 -4.07
C LEU A 152 12.94 0.18 -3.35
N GLY A 153 13.48 -0.96 -2.91
CA GLY A 153 14.81 -1.01 -2.28
C GLY A 153 15.93 -0.52 -3.22
N MET A 154 15.86 -0.84 -4.52
CA MET A 154 16.80 -0.30 -5.51
C MET A 154 16.66 1.22 -5.66
N ALA A 155 15.42 1.73 -5.77
CA ALA A 155 15.14 3.15 -5.89
C ALA A 155 15.64 3.93 -4.67
N ILE A 156 15.37 3.44 -3.46
CA ILE A 156 15.85 4.04 -2.20
C ILE A 156 17.37 4.10 -2.19
N ARG A 157 18.06 2.99 -2.46
CA ARG A 157 19.53 2.98 -2.47
C ARG A 157 20.11 3.93 -3.50
N LEU A 158 19.51 4.04 -4.68
CA LEU A 158 19.94 4.99 -5.71
C LEU A 158 19.72 6.45 -5.27
N ALA A 159 18.55 6.77 -4.73
CA ALA A 159 18.24 8.10 -4.20
C ALA A 159 19.21 8.51 -3.07
N LEU A 160 19.57 7.57 -2.19
CA LEU A 160 20.56 7.80 -1.14
C LEU A 160 21.97 8.06 -1.72
N GLN A 161 22.39 7.28 -2.73
CA GLN A 161 23.67 7.49 -3.42
C GLN A 161 23.73 8.86 -4.12
N MET A 162 22.60 9.32 -4.68
CA MET A 162 22.46 10.66 -5.25
C MET A 162 22.43 11.79 -4.21
N GLY A 163 22.41 11.47 -2.91
CA GLY A 163 22.34 12.46 -1.84
C GLY A 163 20.96 13.06 -1.63
N LEU A 164 19.87 12.44 -2.14
CA LEU A 164 18.51 12.97 -2.02
C LEU A 164 17.92 12.88 -0.60
N HIS A 165 18.64 12.32 0.36
CA HIS A 165 18.31 12.43 1.78
C HIS A 165 18.78 13.75 2.40
N GLN A 166 19.55 14.56 1.66
CA GLN A 166 20.12 15.82 2.12
C GLN A 166 19.44 17.03 1.47
N SER A 167 19.03 17.99 2.29
CA SER A 167 18.43 19.27 1.87
C SER A 167 19.34 20.04 0.91
N SER A 168 20.63 20.07 1.19
CA SER A 168 21.65 20.77 0.39
C SER A 168 21.75 20.27 -1.07
N THR A 169 21.40 19.01 -1.34
CA THR A 169 21.34 18.46 -2.70
C THR A 169 20.23 19.10 -3.52
N HIS A 170 19.09 19.35 -2.90
CA HIS A 170 17.92 19.92 -3.55
C HIS A 170 18.15 21.39 -3.91
N GLU A 171 18.76 22.17 -3.01
CA GLU A 171 19.03 23.60 -3.20
C GLU A 171 19.93 23.88 -4.41
N ARG A 172 20.74 22.91 -4.83
CA ARG A 172 21.63 23.02 -5.99
C ARG A 172 20.95 22.66 -7.31
N HIS A 173 19.76 22.07 -7.28
CA HIS A 173 19.07 21.59 -8.46
C HIS A 173 18.13 22.66 -9.04
N THR A 174 18.01 22.70 -10.37
CA THR A 174 17.12 23.66 -11.07
C THR A 174 15.64 23.40 -10.79
N ASN A 175 15.27 22.12 -10.63
CA ASN A 175 13.92 21.69 -10.24
C ASN A 175 13.97 20.93 -8.91
N PRO A 176 14.03 21.63 -7.76
CA PRO A 176 14.07 20.98 -6.45
C PRO A 176 12.73 20.34 -6.07
N GLY A 177 11.62 20.81 -6.65
CA GLY A 177 10.28 20.30 -6.35
C GLY A 177 10.09 18.85 -6.82
N CYS A 178 10.56 18.53 -8.03
CA CYS A 178 10.51 17.15 -8.55
C CYS A 178 11.32 16.19 -7.67
N LEU A 179 12.54 16.57 -7.28
CA LEU A 179 13.39 15.76 -6.40
C LEU A 179 12.75 15.53 -5.03
N ARG A 180 12.16 16.56 -4.42
CA ARG A 180 11.41 16.41 -3.16
C ARG A 180 10.24 15.46 -3.32
N ARG A 181 9.47 15.56 -4.41
CA ARG A 181 8.36 14.63 -4.67
C ARG A 181 8.83 13.18 -4.80
N ILE A 182 9.92 12.94 -5.52
CA ILE A 182 10.51 11.61 -5.64
C ILE A 182 10.92 11.07 -4.27
N PHE A 183 11.66 11.86 -3.48
CA PHE A 183 12.11 11.43 -2.16
C PHE A 183 10.92 11.10 -1.24
N TRP A 184 9.94 11.99 -1.16
CA TRP A 184 8.76 11.76 -0.33
C TRP A 184 7.86 10.63 -0.85
N HIS A 185 7.80 10.41 -2.16
CA HIS A 185 7.14 9.24 -2.73
C HIS A 185 7.81 7.93 -2.27
N LEU A 186 9.16 7.89 -2.21
CA LEU A 186 9.90 6.74 -1.69
C LEU A 186 9.64 6.52 -0.19
N VAL A 187 9.64 7.59 0.62
CA VAL A 187 9.31 7.52 2.05
C VAL A 187 7.89 6.97 2.25
N ASN A 188 6.91 7.48 1.50
CA ASN A 188 5.54 7.01 1.56
C ASN A 188 5.43 5.52 1.19
N SER A 189 6.09 5.12 0.10
CA SER A 189 6.11 3.75 -0.39
C SER A 189 6.78 2.78 0.60
N ASP A 190 7.88 3.18 1.24
CA ASP A 190 8.60 2.37 2.25
C ASP A 190 7.72 2.12 3.49
N ARG A 191 7.00 3.14 3.96
CA ARG A 191 6.07 3.02 5.10
C ARG A 191 4.86 2.17 4.80
N LEU A 192 4.24 2.37 3.64
CA LEU A 192 3.15 1.53 3.18
C LEU A 192 3.61 0.08 3.01
N ALA A 193 4.83 -0.12 2.48
CA ALA A 193 5.40 -1.45 2.33
C ALA A 193 5.65 -2.15 3.66
N ALA A 194 6.19 -1.42 4.64
CA ALA A 194 6.38 -1.93 5.99
C ALA A 194 5.06 -2.34 6.64
N CYS A 195 4.00 -1.54 6.45
CA CYS A 195 2.67 -1.84 6.97
C CYS A 195 2.01 -3.04 6.29
N CYS A 196 2.01 -3.11 4.96
CA CYS A 196 1.26 -4.11 4.21
C CYS A 196 1.92 -5.49 4.23
N TRP A 197 3.25 -5.51 4.34
CA TRP A 197 4.04 -6.73 4.20
C TRP A 197 4.88 -7.03 5.45
N GLY A 198 4.77 -6.27 6.54
CA GLY A 198 5.59 -6.49 7.74
C GLY A 198 7.10 -6.36 7.47
N ARG A 199 7.49 -5.58 6.46
CA ARG A 199 8.89 -5.35 6.12
C ARG A 199 9.50 -4.32 7.07
N PRO A 200 10.81 -4.41 7.40
CA PRO A 200 11.48 -3.33 8.11
C PRO A 200 11.46 -2.02 7.31
N LEU A 201 11.31 -0.89 8.00
CA LEU A 201 11.48 0.44 7.40
C LEU A 201 12.95 0.65 6.99
N THR A 202 13.15 1.11 5.76
CA THR A 202 14.47 1.46 5.23
C THR A 202 14.83 2.91 5.52
N LEU A 203 13.88 3.83 5.36
CA LEU A 203 14.06 5.27 5.52
C LEU A 203 13.51 5.74 6.86
N ARG A 204 14.38 5.89 7.87
CA ARG A 204 13.96 6.37 9.20
C ARG A 204 14.07 7.90 9.26
N PRO A 205 13.23 8.58 10.05
CA PRO A 205 13.22 10.05 10.13
C PRO A 205 14.57 10.69 10.48
N GLN A 206 15.42 10.00 11.26
CA GLN A 206 16.76 10.49 11.62
C GLN A 206 17.78 10.43 10.48
N ASP A 207 17.47 9.75 9.37
CA ASP A 207 18.42 9.48 8.28
C ASP A 207 18.29 10.51 7.12
N TYR A 208 17.38 11.49 7.22
CA TYR A 208 17.16 12.53 6.21
C TYR A 208 16.73 13.88 6.81
N ASP A 209 16.97 14.99 6.09
CA ASP A 209 16.63 16.36 6.49
C ASP A 209 15.83 17.12 5.42
N ILE A 210 14.93 16.42 4.71
CA ILE A 210 14.14 17.00 3.62
C ILE A 210 12.92 17.76 4.15
N ALA A 211 12.71 18.97 3.63
CA ALA A 211 11.53 19.77 3.97
C ALA A 211 10.23 19.12 3.48
N PRO A 212 9.11 19.25 4.22
CA PRO A 212 7.79 18.80 3.76
C PRO A 212 7.41 19.40 2.40
N LEU A 213 6.59 18.68 1.63
CA LEU A 213 6.10 19.15 0.35
C LEU A 213 5.18 20.37 0.50
N ASP A 214 5.30 21.30 -0.44
CA ASP A 214 4.45 22.47 -0.58
C ASP A 214 3.84 22.53 -1.99
N THR A 215 2.80 23.32 -2.16
CA THR A 215 2.11 23.58 -3.43
C THR A 215 3.05 23.95 -4.57
N LYS A 216 4.10 24.74 -4.27
CA LYS A 216 5.14 25.14 -5.23
C LYS A 216 6.00 24.00 -5.77
N ASP A 217 6.01 22.86 -5.09
CA ASP A 217 6.74 21.70 -5.58
C ASP A 217 6.04 21.17 -6.83
N PHE A 218 4.70 21.13 -6.86
CA PHE A 218 3.90 20.58 -7.95
C PHE A 218 3.77 21.54 -9.14
N SER A 219 3.57 21.00 -10.34
CA SER A 219 3.33 21.81 -11.53
C SER A 219 1.98 22.53 -11.47
N VAL A 220 1.95 23.80 -11.90
CA VAL A 220 0.77 24.69 -11.83
C VAL A 220 -0.40 24.20 -12.72
N ILE A 221 -0.14 23.27 -13.64
CA ILE A 221 -1.09 22.81 -14.67
C ILE A 221 -2.07 21.76 -14.11
N ALA A 222 -1.80 21.17 -12.95
CA ALA A 222 -2.70 20.19 -12.34
C ALA A 222 -4.04 20.85 -11.95
N THR A 223 -5.13 20.41 -12.58
CA THR A 223 -6.49 20.86 -12.26
C THR A 223 -7.00 20.34 -10.92
N GLU A 224 -6.44 19.23 -10.46
CA GLU A 224 -6.81 18.56 -9.21
C GLU A 224 -5.75 18.80 -8.11
N PRO A 225 -6.16 18.90 -6.83
CA PRO A 225 -5.23 19.11 -5.72
C PRO A 225 -4.27 17.92 -5.55
N PRO A 226 -2.99 18.18 -5.21
CA PRO A 226 -2.02 17.12 -4.98
C PRO A 226 -2.37 16.33 -3.70
N VAL A 227 -2.42 15.00 -3.81
CA VAL A 227 -2.77 14.10 -2.69
C VAL A 227 -1.57 13.67 -1.85
N LEU A 228 -0.37 13.69 -2.43
CA LEU A 228 0.85 13.16 -1.78
C LEU A 228 1.14 13.81 -0.41
N PRO A 229 1.00 15.14 -0.19
CA PRO A 229 1.22 15.74 1.13
C PRO A 229 0.30 15.14 2.21
N GLU A 230 -0.97 14.91 1.87
CA GLU A 230 -1.93 14.34 2.82
C GLU A 230 -1.75 12.83 3.01
N ALA A 231 -1.33 12.11 1.95
CA ALA A 231 -0.94 10.71 2.06
C ALA A 231 0.27 10.52 3.00
N LEU A 232 1.23 11.46 2.99
CA LEU A 232 2.40 11.43 3.88
C LEU A 232 2.02 11.58 5.36
N ARG A 233 1.05 12.45 5.68
CA ARG A 233 0.55 12.61 7.06
C ARG A 233 -0.10 11.34 7.58
N LEU A 234 -0.85 10.64 6.72
CA LEU A 234 -1.41 9.32 7.04
C LEU A 234 -0.30 8.27 7.16
N SER A 235 0.69 8.26 6.27
CA SER A 235 1.79 7.28 6.33
C SER A 235 2.74 7.48 7.51
N ASP A 236 2.93 8.70 8.01
CA ASP A 236 3.58 8.96 9.31
C ASP A 236 2.84 8.23 10.44
N THR A 237 1.51 8.28 10.42
CA THR A 237 0.65 7.65 11.43
C THR A 237 0.69 6.12 11.30
N ILE A 238 0.73 5.60 10.08
CA ILE A 238 0.99 4.17 9.81
C ILE A 238 2.34 3.74 10.38
N ALA A 239 3.39 4.54 10.22
CA ALA A 239 4.73 4.20 10.72
C ALA A 239 4.72 4.01 12.25
N MET A 240 3.98 4.85 12.99
CA MET A 240 3.80 4.67 14.44
C MET A 240 3.16 3.31 14.79
N ILE A 241 2.12 2.91 14.05
CA ILE A 241 1.47 1.60 14.25
C ILE A 241 2.42 0.45 13.90
N VAL A 242 3.22 0.58 12.84
CA VAL A 242 4.23 -0.42 12.47
C VAL A 242 5.28 -0.59 13.57
N GLU A 243 5.78 0.50 14.14
CA GLU A 243 6.72 0.45 15.26
C GLU A 243 6.12 -0.25 16.49
N ILE A 244 4.84 0.02 16.78
CA ILE A 244 4.09 -0.66 17.86
C ILE A 244 3.98 -2.16 17.59
N ASN A 245 3.56 -2.54 16.39
CA ASN A 245 3.39 -3.95 16.01
C ASN A 245 4.71 -4.73 16.07
N ASN A 246 5.81 -4.10 15.66
CA ASN A 246 7.16 -4.64 15.72
C ASN A 246 7.78 -4.64 17.13
N GLY A 247 7.08 -4.10 18.14
CA GLY A 247 7.57 -4.02 19.52
C GLY A 247 8.67 -3.00 19.74
N GLN A 248 8.88 -2.08 18.81
CA GLN A 248 9.84 -0.98 18.93
C GLN A 248 9.30 0.14 19.83
N SER A 249 7.98 0.29 19.88
CA SER A 249 7.27 1.26 20.71
C SER A 249 6.13 0.57 21.48
N PRO A 250 5.86 0.91 22.75
CA PRO A 250 4.73 0.34 23.48
C PRO A 250 3.40 0.98 23.01
N LEU A 251 2.35 0.17 22.93
CA LEU A 251 0.98 0.69 22.89
C LEU A 251 0.55 1.02 24.32
N ASN A 252 0.26 2.27 24.58
CA ASN A 252 -0.28 2.77 25.86
C ASN A 252 -1.28 3.91 25.57
N GLN A 253 -1.87 4.47 26.63
CA GLN A 253 -2.84 5.55 26.51
C GLN A 253 -2.30 6.75 25.72
N ASP A 254 -1.08 7.19 26.00
CA ASP A 254 -0.49 8.36 25.36
C ASP A 254 -0.22 8.14 23.87
N THR A 255 0.31 6.97 23.49
CA THR A 255 0.60 6.65 22.09
C THR A 255 -0.69 6.43 21.29
N ALA A 256 -1.69 5.78 21.87
CA ALA A 256 -3.02 5.63 21.26
C ALA A 256 -3.72 6.98 21.06
N ALA A 257 -3.74 7.83 22.10
CA ALA A 257 -4.30 9.17 22.04
C ALA A 257 -3.58 10.05 20.99
N ALA A 258 -2.25 9.96 20.89
CA ALA A 258 -1.49 10.70 19.89
C ALA A 258 -1.82 10.27 18.45
N ILE A 259 -2.06 8.98 18.20
CA ILE A 259 -2.48 8.47 16.88
C ILE A 259 -3.89 8.98 16.55
N VAL A 260 -4.82 8.89 17.50
CA VAL A 260 -6.19 9.40 17.33
C VAL A 260 -6.21 10.90 17.08
N GLU A 261 -5.42 11.67 17.83
CA GLU A 261 -5.25 13.11 17.65
C GLU A 261 -4.72 13.46 16.25
N ARG A 262 -3.76 12.68 15.73
CA ARG A 262 -3.24 12.85 14.36
C ARG A 262 -4.32 12.60 13.31
N LEU A 263 -5.13 11.56 13.47
CA LEU A 263 -6.24 11.24 12.56
C LEU A 263 -7.31 12.33 12.56
N TYR A 264 -7.71 12.79 13.76
CA TYR A 264 -8.63 13.91 13.90
C TYR A 264 -8.09 15.17 13.20
N ASN A 265 -6.86 15.57 13.51
CA ASN A 265 -6.26 16.76 12.94
C ASN A 265 -6.11 16.65 11.42
N TRP A 266 -5.82 15.46 10.90
CA TRP A 266 -5.80 15.21 9.47
C TRP A 266 -7.17 15.48 8.84
N LEU A 267 -8.25 14.93 9.40
CA LEU A 267 -9.59 15.10 8.86
C LEU A 267 -10.06 16.56 8.92
N GLN A 268 -9.81 17.26 10.02
CA GLN A 268 -10.22 18.66 10.20
C GLN A 268 -9.45 19.65 9.31
N ASN A 269 -8.16 19.39 9.09
CA ASN A 269 -7.31 20.29 8.29
C ASN A 269 -7.23 19.90 6.81
N LEU A 270 -8.02 18.91 6.39
CA LEU A 270 -7.99 18.42 5.02
C LEU A 270 -8.43 19.52 4.03
N PRO A 271 -7.64 19.82 2.98
CA PRO A 271 -8.01 20.83 1.99
C PRO A 271 -9.38 20.55 1.36
N GLN A 272 -10.13 21.61 1.04
CA GLN A 272 -11.51 21.51 0.56
C GLN A 272 -11.67 20.59 -0.67
N GLY A 273 -10.71 20.63 -1.60
CA GLY A 273 -10.72 19.77 -2.79
C GLY A 273 -10.42 18.30 -2.50
N LEU A 274 -9.94 17.97 -1.31
CA LEU A 274 -9.63 16.61 -0.87
C LEU A 274 -10.68 16.02 0.07
N GLN A 275 -11.71 16.77 0.47
CA GLN A 275 -12.79 16.26 1.33
C GLN A 275 -13.79 15.41 0.53
N LEU A 276 -14.46 14.45 1.19
CA LEU A 276 -15.53 13.66 0.56
C LEU A 276 -16.84 14.46 0.39
N TYR A 277 -17.11 15.37 1.31
CA TYR A 277 -18.34 16.17 1.38
C TYR A 277 -18.00 17.64 1.47
N ASP A 278 -18.93 18.51 1.09
CA ASP A 278 -18.84 19.93 1.40
C ASP A 278 -19.43 20.26 2.77
N SER A 279 -19.33 21.51 3.19
CA SER A 279 -19.84 21.99 4.49
C SER A 279 -21.36 21.89 4.63
N SER A 280 -22.10 21.63 3.56
CA SER A 280 -23.55 21.36 3.59
C SER A 280 -23.88 19.88 3.72
N GLY A 281 -22.87 19.00 3.75
CA GLY A 281 -23.04 17.55 3.76
C GLY A 281 -23.29 16.96 2.37
N LYS A 282 -23.12 17.73 1.30
CA LYS A 282 -23.31 17.24 -0.07
C LYS A 282 -22.02 16.56 -0.57
N ARG A 283 -22.17 15.39 -1.21
CA ARG A 283 -21.06 14.65 -1.82
C ARG A 283 -20.40 15.49 -2.92
N ARG A 284 -19.07 15.61 -2.84
CA ARG A 284 -18.26 16.29 -3.87
C ARG A 284 -18.12 15.44 -5.14
N PRO A 285 -17.74 16.04 -6.29
CA PRO A 285 -17.45 15.28 -7.50
C PRO A 285 -16.44 14.16 -7.23
N PHE A 286 -16.64 13.02 -7.88
CA PHE A 286 -15.79 11.87 -7.69
C PHE A 286 -14.37 12.13 -8.21
N TYR A 287 -13.40 11.89 -7.34
CA TYR A 287 -11.98 11.91 -7.67
C TYR A 287 -11.32 10.74 -6.93
N ARG A 288 -10.82 9.74 -7.68
CA ARG A 288 -10.36 8.47 -7.10
C ARG A 288 -9.26 8.63 -6.02
N PRO A 289 -8.22 9.44 -6.22
CA PRO A 289 -7.20 9.67 -5.20
C PRO A 289 -7.75 10.19 -3.85
N VAL A 290 -8.89 10.89 -3.85
CA VAL A 290 -9.57 11.29 -2.61
C VAL A 290 -10.22 10.09 -1.92
N CYS A 291 -10.82 9.17 -2.67
CA CYS A 291 -11.31 7.91 -2.11
C CYS A 291 -10.13 7.09 -1.54
N ASP A 292 -9.00 7.02 -2.26
CA ASP A 292 -7.80 6.30 -1.81
C ASP A 292 -7.28 6.84 -0.47
N LEU A 293 -7.20 8.18 -0.31
CA LEU A 293 -6.83 8.82 0.95
C LEU A 293 -7.76 8.43 2.12
N HIS A 294 -9.07 8.46 1.90
CA HIS A 294 -10.03 8.13 2.96
C HIS A 294 -10.06 6.63 3.27
N ILE A 295 -9.79 5.77 2.28
CA ILE A 295 -9.59 4.33 2.53
C ILE A 295 -8.39 4.14 3.46
N ILE A 296 -7.26 4.81 3.20
CA ILE A 296 -6.07 4.74 4.07
C ILE A 296 -6.41 5.24 5.48
N TYR A 297 -7.14 6.36 5.61
CA TYR A 297 -7.60 6.89 6.89
C TYR A 297 -8.38 5.85 7.71
N PHE A 298 -9.39 5.20 7.12
CA PHE A 298 -10.18 4.17 7.80
C PHE A 298 -9.38 2.89 8.07
N VAL A 299 -8.45 2.52 7.19
CA VAL A 299 -7.52 1.41 7.42
C VAL A 299 -6.67 1.68 8.67
N ILE A 300 -6.19 2.90 8.89
CA ILE A 300 -5.41 3.25 10.09
C ILE A 300 -6.23 3.08 11.37
N ILE A 301 -7.51 3.48 11.37
CA ILE A 301 -8.42 3.28 12.52
C ILE A 301 -8.51 1.79 12.86
N ILE A 302 -8.75 0.93 11.85
CA ILE A 302 -8.85 -0.51 12.04
C ILE A 302 -7.51 -1.08 12.51
N LEU A 303 -6.39 -0.68 11.91
CA LEU A 303 -5.07 -1.17 12.30
C LEU A 303 -4.67 -0.77 13.72
N LEU A 304 -5.03 0.44 14.17
CA LEU A 304 -4.81 0.86 15.56
C LEU A 304 -5.60 -0.03 16.52
N GLN A 305 -6.87 -0.32 16.22
CA GLN A 305 -7.68 -1.24 17.02
C GLN A 305 -7.08 -2.65 17.06
N LEU A 306 -6.52 -3.13 15.94
CA LEU A 306 -5.89 -4.44 15.84
C LEU A 306 -4.48 -4.51 16.43
N ALA A 307 -3.83 -3.36 16.70
CA ALA A 307 -2.51 -3.29 17.33
C ALA A 307 -2.55 -3.69 18.82
N ASP A 308 -3.74 -3.67 19.42
CA ASP A 308 -3.95 -4.17 20.77
C ASP A 308 -3.87 -5.72 20.76
N LYS A 309 -2.65 -6.24 20.98
CA LYS A 309 -2.33 -7.68 20.93
C LYS A 309 -3.13 -8.53 21.95
N LYS A 310 -3.83 -7.89 22.89
CA LYS A 310 -4.69 -8.54 23.88
C LYS A 310 -6.19 -8.42 23.53
N ALA A 311 -6.55 -7.66 22.50
CA ALA A 311 -7.90 -7.60 21.97
C ALA A 311 -8.26 -8.96 21.34
N ARG A 312 -8.81 -9.85 22.19
CA ARG A 312 -9.34 -11.15 21.78
C ARG A 312 -10.49 -10.98 20.79
N ARG A 313 -10.90 -12.10 20.17
CA ARG A 313 -12.02 -12.21 19.20
C ARG A 313 -13.28 -11.41 19.54
N SER A 314 -13.59 -11.24 20.83
CA SER A 314 -14.76 -10.50 21.33
C SER A 314 -14.63 -8.97 21.33
N CYS A 315 -13.49 -8.40 20.93
CA CYS A 315 -13.17 -6.97 21.13
C CYS A 315 -13.08 -6.15 19.80
N ILE A 316 -13.69 -6.62 18.70
CA ILE A 316 -13.78 -5.77 17.51
C ILE A 316 -14.72 -4.60 17.84
N ALA A 317 -14.14 -3.43 18.04
CA ALA A 317 -14.86 -2.21 18.32
C ALA A 317 -15.81 -1.87 17.17
N ALA A 318 -16.98 -1.34 17.50
CA ALA A 318 -17.96 -0.90 16.52
C ALA A 318 -17.40 0.20 15.58
N SER A 319 -16.38 0.95 16.03
CA SER A 319 -15.61 1.89 15.21
C SER A 319 -14.94 1.19 14.02
N SER A 320 -14.30 0.04 14.23
CA SER A 320 -13.68 -0.77 13.16
C SER A 320 -14.71 -1.30 12.17
N LEU A 321 -15.88 -1.75 12.66
CA LEU A 321 -16.96 -2.20 11.79
C LEU A 321 -17.50 -1.04 10.93
N THR A 322 -17.69 0.13 11.54
CA THR A 322 -18.13 1.36 10.86
C THR A 322 -17.12 1.79 9.80
N ALA A 323 -15.82 1.79 10.13
CA ALA A 323 -14.75 2.06 9.20
C ALA A 323 -14.76 1.08 8.02
N SER A 324 -14.96 -0.23 8.26
CA SER A 324 -15.07 -1.23 7.20
C SER A 324 -16.26 -0.99 6.25
N HIS A 325 -17.42 -0.59 6.77
CA HIS A 325 -18.55 -0.21 5.93
C HIS A 325 -18.26 1.05 5.10
N CYS A 326 -17.59 2.05 5.68
CA CYS A 326 -17.16 3.24 4.95
C CYS A 326 -16.18 2.89 3.81
N ILE A 327 -15.21 2.01 4.08
CA ILE A 327 -14.29 1.48 3.06
C ILE A 327 -15.06 0.75 1.95
N ALA A 328 -16.00 -0.13 2.30
CA ALA A 328 -16.80 -0.85 1.30
C ALA A 328 -17.62 0.11 0.42
N ARG A 329 -18.22 1.16 0.98
CA ARG A 329 -18.93 2.20 0.22
C ARG A 329 -18.02 2.98 -0.73
N LEU A 330 -16.79 3.31 -0.30
CA LEU A 330 -15.81 3.96 -1.19
C LEU A 330 -15.40 3.02 -2.33
N TYR A 331 -15.22 1.73 -2.05
CA TYR A 331 -14.95 0.73 -3.07
C TYR A 331 -16.12 0.50 -4.02
N GLU A 332 -17.35 0.55 -3.53
CA GLU A 332 -18.55 0.53 -4.36
C GLU A 332 -18.58 1.71 -5.33
N GLU A 333 -18.31 2.93 -4.84
CA GLU A 333 -18.23 4.12 -5.68
C GLU A 333 -17.16 4.01 -6.78
N ILE A 334 -16.00 3.43 -6.45
CA ILE A 334 -14.92 3.13 -7.41
C ILE A 334 -15.40 2.07 -8.41
N HIS A 335 -16.08 1.03 -7.94
CA HIS A 335 -16.56 -0.07 -8.76
C HIS A 335 -17.65 0.36 -9.76
N CYS A 336 -18.63 1.13 -9.31
CA CYS A 336 -19.70 1.67 -10.17
C CYS A 336 -19.19 2.59 -11.28
N ARG A 337 -17.97 3.14 -11.15
CA ARG A 337 -17.31 3.98 -12.16
C ARG A 337 -16.29 3.22 -13.00
N GLU A 338 -16.27 1.90 -12.86
CA GLU A 338 -15.33 1.01 -13.55
C GLU A 338 -13.85 1.35 -13.27
N GLU A 339 -13.55 2.01 -12.15
CA GLU A 339 -12.20 2.42 -11.77
C GLU A 339 -11.42 1.28 -11.08
N THR A 340 -12.09 0.16 -10.74
CA THR A 340 -11.49 -0.97 -10.01
C THR A 340 -10.27 -1.56 -10.72
N ALA A 341 -10.29 -1.64 -12.05
CA ALA A 341 -9.17 -2.19 -12.84
C ALA A 341 -7.90 -1.33 -12.73
N ARG A 342 -8.02 -0.08 -12.28
CA ARG A 342 -6.91 0.87 -12.13
C ARG A 342 -6.35 0.91 -10.70
N LEU A 343 -6.96 0.17 -9.77
CA LEU A 343 -6.44 0.07 -8.40
C LEU A 343 -5.09 -0.61 -8.39
N LEU A 344 -4.17 -0.10 -7.58
CA LEU A 344 -2.86 -0.70 -7.38
C LEU A 344 -2.93 -1.89 -6.42
N GLN A 345 -1.92 -2.75 -6.46
CA GLN A 345 -1.84 -3.97 -5.65
C GLN A 345 -2.07 -3.77 -4.13
N ILE A 346 -1.73 -2.58 -3.59
CA ILE A 346 -1.89 -2.26 -2.16
C ILE A 346 -3.34 -2.32 -1.69
N HIS A 347 -4.30 -2.06 -2.58
CA HIS A 347 -5.73 -2.16 -2.25
C HIS A 347 -6.15 -3.58 -1.87
N GLY A 348 -5.39 -4.61 -2.29
CA GLY A 348 -5.60 -5.98 -1.82
C GLY A 348 -5.46 -6.09 -0.30
N PHE A 349 -4.45 -5.42 0.28
CA PHE A 349 -4.25 -5.36 1.73
C PHE A 349 -5.35 -4.55 2.42
N PHE A 350 -5.71 -3.37 1.87
CA PHE A 350 -6.78 -2.54 2.44
C PHE A 350 -8.13 -3.27 2.46
N CYS A 351 -8.44 -4.02 1.41
CA CYS A 351 -9.61 -4.90 1.37
C CYS A 351 -9.56 -5.99 2.43
N MET A 352 -8.38 -6.58 2.70
CA MET A 352 -8.22 -7.56 3.78
C MET A 352 -8.50 -6.94 5.15
N VAL A 353 -7.89 -5.78 5.44
CA VAL A 353 -8.08 -5.05 6.70
C VAL A 353 -9.56 -4.72 6.92
N ALA A 354 -10.26 -4.25 5.88
CA ALA A 354 -11.69 -3.97 5.95
C ALA A 354 -12.55 -5.23 6.14
N ALA A 355 -12.16 -6.37 5.55
CA ALA A 355 -12.92 -7.60 5.64
C ALA A 355 -12.87 -8.23 7.04
N VAL A 356 -11.77 -8.09 7.78
CA VAL A 356 -11.59 -8.71 9.11
C VAL A 356 -12.70 -8.29 10.09
N PRO A 357 -12.98 -7.00 10.33
CA PRO A 357 -14.11 -6.59 11.18
C PRO A 357 -15.46 -7.11 10.69
N LEU A 358 -15.71 -7.07 9.38
CA LEU A 358 -16.99 -7.50 8.79
C LEU A 358 -17.25 -9.00 8.98
N ILE A 359 -16.20 -9.83 9.04
CA ILE A 359 -16.32 -11.28 9.22
C ILE A 359 -16.39 -11.63 10.71
N CYS A 360 -15.53 -11.02 11.51
CA CYS A 360 -15.30 -11.44 12.89
C CYS A 360 -16.20 -10.76 13.92
N SER A 361 -16.86 -9.64 13.60
CA SER A 361 -17.82 -9.03 14.52
C SER A 361 -19.02 -9.95 14.81
N PRO A 362 -19.52 -10.03 16.06
CA PRO A 362 -20.71 -10.80 16.39
C PRO A 362 -21.93 -10.35 15.58
N ARG A 363 -22.73 -11.29 15.10
CA ARG A 363 -24.02 -11.02 14.45
C ARG A 363 -25.04 -10.61 15.52
N GLN A 364 -25.68 -9.44 15.35
CA GLN A 364 -26.56 -8.83 16.37
C GLN A 364 -28.02 -8.75 15.88
N SER A 365 -28.23 -8.23 14.67
CA SER A 365 -29.55 -8.12 14.04
C SER A 365 -29.51 -8.62 12.58
N GLN A 366 -30.68 -9.02 12.06
CA GLN A 366 -30.79 -9.45 10.67
C GLN A 366 -30.46 -8.33 9.67
N GLU A 367 -30.76 -7.08 10.01
CA GLU A 367 -30.46 -5.93 9.14
C GLU A 367 -28.95 -5.65 9.09
N ASP A 368 -28.26 -5.70 10.23
CA ASP A 368 -26.81 -5.54 10.30
C ASP A 368 -26.08 -6.66 9.55
N ASP A 369 -26.59 -7.88 9.65
CA ASP A 369 -26.05 -9.03 8.93
C ASP A 369 -26.16 -8.85 7.41
N LEU A 370 -27.30 -8.36 6.91
CA LEU A 370 -27.48 -8.08 5.49
C LEU A 370 -26.53 -6.98 4.99
N ALA A 371 -26.40 -5.89 5.75
CA ALA A 371 -25.48 -4.80 5.40
C ALA A 371 -24.01 -5.27 5.38
N ARG A 372 -23.63 -6.18 6.30
CA ARG A 372 -22.28 -6.78 6.34
C ARG A 372 -22.04 -7.69 5.16
N ASP A 373 -23.00 -8.55 4.82
CA ASP A 373 -22.90 -9.45 3.68
C ASP A 373 -22.78 -8.67 2.36
N GLU A 374 -23.50 -7.54 2.23
CA GLU A 374 -23.36 -6.60 1.12
C GLU A 374 -21.96 -5.97 1.05
N ALA A 375 -21.47 -5.42 2.16
CA ALA A 375 -20.13 -4.83 2.23
C ALA A 375 -19.03 -5.84 1.87
N LEU A 376 -19.13 -7.08 2.37
CA LEU A 376 -18.21 -8.15 2.01
C LEU A 376 -18.33 -8.56 0.54
N SER A 377 -19.54 -8.57 -0.03
CA SER A 377 -19.76 -8.81 -1.45
C SER A 377 -19.03 -7.78 -2.30
N ILE A 378 -19.13 -6.49 -1.96
CA ILE A 378 -18.40 -5.41 -2.65
C ILE A 378 -16.89 -5.64 -2.60
N ILE A 379 -16.34 -5.93 -1.41
CA ILE A 379 -14.90 -6.21 -1.24
C ILE A 379 -14.46 -7.39 -2.13
N ARG A 380 -15.24 -8.47 -2.17
CA ARG A 380 -14.95 -9.64 -3.03
C ARG A 380 -15.02 -9.30 -4.51
N GLN A 381 -15.98 -8.49 -4.94
CA GLN A 381 -16.09 -8.05 -6.33
C GLN A 381 -14.86 -7.24 -6.75
N VAL A 382 -14.42 -6.31 -5.89
CA VAL A 382 -13.21 -5.51 -6.11
C VAL A 382 -11.98 -6.39 -6.24
N LEU A 383 -11.74 -7.28 -5.27
CA LEU A 383 -10.62 -8.23 -5.29
C LEU A 383 -10.70 -9.17 -6.51
N GLY A 384 -11.90 -9.61 -6.88
CA GLY A 384 -12.16 -10.47 -8.03
C GLY A 384 -11.82 -9.80 -9.37
N ARG A 385 -11.95 -8.47 -9.47
CA ARG A 385 -11.46 -7.69 -10.61
C ARG A 385 -9.94 -7.50 -10.56
N MET A 386 -9.39 -7.22 -9.39
CA MET A 386 -7.95 -7.00 -9.22
C MET A 386 -7.09 -8.25 -9.44
N LYS A 387 -7.60 -9.45 -9.10
CA LYS A 387 -6.83 -10.70 -9.17
C LYS A 387 -6.33 -11.07 -10.56
N ALA A 388 -7.00 -10.60 -11.61
CA ALA A 388 -6.57 -10.83 -12.99
C ALA A 388 -5.21 -10.17 -13.29
N ARG A 389 -4.84 -9.14 -12.52
CA ARG A 389 -3.60 -8.39 -12.68
C ARG A 389 -2.63 -8.61 -11.53
N PHE A 390 -3.13 -8.76 -10.31
CA PHE A 390 -2.30 -8.88 -9.12
C PHE A 390 -2.60 -10.20 -8.40
N GLY A 391 -1.68 -11.16 -8.48
CA GLY A 391 -1.81 -12.46 -7.81
C GLY A 391 -2.08 -12.37 -6.30
N GLY A 392 -1.54 -11.33 -5.64
CA GLY A 392 -1.80 -11.07 -4.22
C GLY A 392 -3.29 -10.86 -3.87
N SER A 393 -4.12 -10.38 -4.81
CA SER A 393 -5.57 -10.25 -4.58
C SER A 393 -6.29 -11.60 -4.51
N ASP A 394 -5.80 -12.61 -5.25
CA ASP A 394 -6.32 -13.97 -5.15
C ASP A 394 -5.97 -14.60 -3.80
N LEU A 395 -4.74 -14.38 -3.32
CA LEU A 395 -4.34 -14.79 -1.98
C LEU A 395 -5.24 -14.17 -0.90
N VAL A 396 -5.56 -12.87 -1.03
CA VAL A 396 -6.47 -12.18 -0.10
C VAL A 396 -7.87 -12.82 -0.12
N LEU A 397 -8.43 -13.10 -1.30
CA LEU A 397 -9.73 -13.78 -1.42
C LEU A 397 -9.73 -15.16 -0.73
N ARG A 398 -8.66 -15.93 -0.90
CA ARG A 398 -8.49 -17.23 -0.24
C ARG A 398 -8.38 -17.08 1.28
N LYS A 399 -7.68 -16.06 1.78
CA LYS A 399 -7.62 -15.75 3.22
C LYS A 399 -8.99 -15.35 3.78
N ILE A 400 -9.73 -14.47 3.09
CA ILE A 400 -11.10 -14.08 3.48
C ILE A 400 -12.01 -15.31 3.56
N SER A 401 -11.99 -16.17 2.53
CA SER A 401 -12.85 -17.36 2.47
C SER A 401 -12.53 -18.36 3.59
N ARG A 402 -11.25 -18.52 3.93
CA ARG A 402 -10.81 -19.36 5.07
C ARG A 402 -11.31 -18.78 6.39
N LEU A 403 -11.10 -17.49 6.61
CA LEU A 403 -11.54 -16.83 7.84
C LEU A 403 -13.05 -16.96 8.07
N GLU A 404 -13.87 -16.83 7.03
CA GLU A 404 -15.32 -17.04 7.15
C GLU A 404 -15.68 -18.48 7.51
N HIS A 405 -14.98 -19.46 6.93
CA HIS A 405 -15.22 -20.86 7.23
C HIS A 405 -14.86 -21.19 8.68
N ASP A 406 -13.74 -20.67 9.15
CA ASP A 406 -13.29 -20.84 10.53
C ASP A 406 -14.29 -20.20 11.51
N MET A 407 -14.78 -18.99 11.21
CA MET A 407 -15.82 -18.33 12.02
C MET A 407 -17.17 -19.04 12.00
N LYS A 408 -17.57 -19.66 10.88
CA LYS A 408 -18.80 -20.47 10.82
C LYS A 408 -18.68 -21.72 11.69
N LYS A 409 -17.58 -22.46 11.57
CA LYS A 409 -17.31 -23.65 12.39
C LYS A 409 -17.34 -23.33 13.88
N GLU A 410 -16.73 -22.23 14.30
CA GLU A 410 -16.70 -21.85 15.71
C GLU A 410 -18.08 -21.50 16.26
N ASN A 411 -18.92 -20.81 15.48
CA ASN A 411 -20.30 -20.53 15.86
C ASN A 411 -21.15 -21.82 15.97
N GLU A 412 -20.86 -22.83 15.16
CA GLU A 412 -21.55 -24.14 15.18
C GLU A 412 -21.10 -25.04 16.33
N HIS A 413 -19.83 -24.99 16.74
CA HIS A 413 -19.27 -25.86 17.78
C HIS A 413 -19.55 -25.37 19.21
N GLY A 414 -20.19 -24.20 19.38
CA GLY A 414 -20.64 -23.72 20.69
C GLY A 414 -19.52 -23.65 21.73
N THR A 415 -18.29 -23.34 21.32
CA THR A 415 -17.16 -23.26 22.24
C THR A 415 -17.39 -22.05 23.16
N HIS A 416 -17.95 -22.31 24.34
CA HIS A 416 -17.94 -21.38 25.47
C HIS A 416 -16.48 -21.17 25.89
N GLY A 417 -15.76 -20.31 25.17
CA GLY A 417 -14.48 -19.81 25.64
C GLY A 417 -14.72 -19.18 27.01
N GLN A 418 -14.05 -19.69 28.04
CA GLN A 418 -14.05 -19.03 29.34
C GLN A 418 -13.58 -17.59 29.12
N ALA A 419 -14.44 -16.63 29.47
CA ALA A 419 -14.09 -15.22 29.49
C ALA A 419 -12.99 -15.04 30.54
N SER A 420 -11.73 -15.01 30.10
CA SER A 420 -10.67 -14.40 30.89
C SER A 420 -11.06 -12.94 31.11
N THR A 421 -11.03 -12.47 32.35
CA THR A 421 -11.13 -11.04 32.67
C THR A 421 -10.18 -10.25 31.78
N VAL A 422 -10.71 -9.57 30.77
CA VAL A 422 -9.94 -8.60 30.00
C VAL A 422 -9.70 -7.45 30.97
N GLU A 423 -8.47 -7.29 31.44
CA GLU A 423 -8.09 -6.13 32.25
C GLU A 423 -8.35 -4.88 31.40
N GLU A 424 -9.22 -3.99 31.90
CA GLU A 424 -9.54 -2.70 31.27
C GLU A 424 -8.27 -1.91 30.91
N ASP A 425 -7.19 -2.09 31.69
CA ASP A 425 -5.85 -1.53 31.49
C ASP A 425 -5.11 -1.97 30.20
N SER A 426 -5.77 -2.68 29.27
CA SER A 426 -5.17 -3.06 27.98
C SER A 426 -5.82 -2.43 26.74
N MET A 427 -7.05 -1.92 26.84
CA MET A 427 -7.84 -1.43 25.69
C MET A 427 -7.58 0.03 25.28
N TRP A 428 -6.30 0.43 25.24
CA TRP A 428 -5.90 1.82 25.01
C TRP A 428 -6.42 2.39 23.69
N ALA A 429 -6.35 1.59 22.62
CA ALA A 429 -6.86 1.97 21.30
C ALA A 429 -8.37 2.20 21.32
N THR A 430 -9.12 1.26 21.90
CA THR A 430 -10.59 1.32 22.01
C THR A 430 -11.02 2.60 22.73
N PHE A 431 -10.48 2.86 23.92
CA PHE A 431 -10.85 4.02 24.70
C PHE A 431 -10.48 5.33 24.01
N SER A 432 -9.27 5.41 23.43
CA SER A 432 -8.83 6.62 22.74
C SER A 432 -9.70 6.94 21.51
N ILE A 433 -10.11 5.92 20.74
CA ILE A 433 -11.01 6.10 19.59
C ILE A 433 -12.41 6.51 20.07
N ARG A 434 -12.91 5.86 21.12
CA ARG A 434 -14.24 6.13 21.68
C ARG A 434 -14.38 7.56 22.18
N ASP A 435 -13.36 8.06 22.87
CA ASP A 435 -13.38 9.42 23.44
C ASP A 435 -13.50 10.53 22.38
N ARG A 436 -13.16 10.22 21.11
CA ARG A 436 -13.20 11.17 19.97
C ARG A 436 -14.00 10.65 18.79
N LEU A 437 -14.95 9.76 19.04
CA LEU A 437 -15.59 8.97 18.00
C LEU A 437 -16.39 9.81 17.01
N ASP A 438 -17.21 10.74 17.51
CA ASP A 438 -17.99 11.67 16.67
C ASP A 438 -17.08 12.55 15.80
N GLU A 439 -15.89 12.85 16.30
CA GLU A 439 -14.92 13.68 15.59
C GLU A 439 -14.23 12.91 14.47
N LEU A 440 -13.84 11.65 14.72
CA LEU A 440 -13.22 10.74 13.76
C LEU A 440 -14.19 10.27 12.65
N PHE A 441 -15.49 10.26 12.94
CA PHE A 441 -16.55 9.84 12.02
C PHE A 441 -17.50 11.00 11.68
N SER A 442 -16.95 12.20 11.52
CA SER A 442 -17.67 13.43 11.16
C SER A 442 -18.11 13.48 9.69
N PHE A 443 -18.86 12.45 9.26
CA PHE A 443 -19.43 12.31 7.92
C PHE A 443 -20.97 12.28 7.97
N PRO A 444 -21.66 12.62 6.85
CA PRO A 444 -23.12 12.50 6.81
C PRO A 444 -23.61 11.08 7.10
N ALA A 445 -24.76 10.96 7.78
CA ALA A 445 -25.37 9.69 8.16
C ALA A 445 -25.62 8.73 6.98
N SER A 446 -25.78 9.27 5.76
CA SER A 446 -25.89 8.50 4.52
C SER A 446 -24.63 7.72 4.16
N PHE A 447 -23.46 8.20 4.60
CA PHE A 447 -22.16 7.61 4.32
C PHE A 447 -21.57 6.85 5.50
N CYS A 448 -21.76 7.39 6.71
CA CYS A 448 -21.37 6.76 7.95
C CYS A 448 -22.63 6.70 8.80
N ARG A 449 -23.27 5.51 8.89
CA ARG A 449 -24.46 5.40 9.75
C ARG A 449 -23.99 5.67 11.18
N HIS A 450 -24.65 6.58 11.89
CA HIS A 450 -24.42 6.70 13.32
C HIS A 450 -24.79 5.37 13.96
N VAL A 451 -23.78 4.66 14.46
CA VAL A 451 -23.99 3.51 15.33
C VAL A 451 -24.11 4.09 16.73
N ASP A 452 -25.10 3.69 17.51
CA ASP A 452 -25.13 4.06 18.93
C ASP A 452 -24.08 3.22 19.65
N PHE A 453 -22.86 3.76 19.72
CA PHE A 453 -21.69 3.03 20.21
C PHE A 453 -21.72 2.78 21.72
N SER A 454 -22.63 3.45 22.43
CA SER A 454 -22.80 3.35 23.88
C SER A 454 -23.38 2.00 24.34
N ASP A 455 -24.17 1.32 23.49
CA ASP A 455 -24.74 -0.01 23.78
C ASP A 455 -23.85 -1.18 23.31
N VAL A 456 -23.06 -1.00 22.25
CA VAL A 456 -22.34 -2.11 21.57
C VAL A 456 -21.08 -2.54 22.30
N GLU A 457 -20.34 -1.62 22.92
CA GLU A 457 -19.14 -1.95 23.69
C GLU A 457 -19.49 -2.63 25.03
N GLY A 458 -20.58 -2.18 25.67
CA GLY A 458 -21.11 -2.81 26.89
C GLY A 458 -21.56 -4.25 26.65
N MET A 459 -22.18 -4.55 25.52
CA MET A 459 -22.64 -5.91 25.17
C MET A 459 -21.51 -6.86 24.74
N ASN A 460 -20.43 -6.37 24.14
CA ASN A 460 -19.27 -7.19 23.75
C ASN A 460 -18.42 -7.60 24.96
N CYS A 461 -18.30 -6.75 25.98
CA CYS A 461 -17.71 -7.12 27.28
C CYS A 461 -18.68 -7.96 28.15
N ALA A 462 -19.99 -7.75 28.01
CA ALA A 462 -21.00 -8.36 28.87
C ALA A 462 -21.80 -9.50 28.20
N ARG A 463 -21.22 -10.30 27.29
CA ARG A 463 -21.81 -11.60 26.88
C ARG A 463 -21.79 -12.59 28.06
N GLN A 464 -22.74 -12.32 28.95
CA GLN A 464 -23.36 -13.04 30.05
C GLN A 464 -22.52 -14.03 30.88
N VAL A 465 -22.06 -13.48 32.02
CA VAL A 465 -22.09 -14.17 33.31
C VAL A 465 -23.50 -14.73 33.55
N ARG A 466 -23.73 -16.02 33.29
CA ARG A 466 -24.80 -16.77 33.94
C ARG A 466 -24.15 -17.68 34.97
N THR A 467 -24.39 -17.35 36.23
CA THR A 467 -24.01 -18.12 37.41
C THR A 467 -24.78 -19.44 37.42
N GLU A 468 -24.19 -20.51 36.88
CA GLU A 468 -24.50 -21.87 37.32
C GLU A 468 -23.18 -22.60 37.56
N THR A 469 -22.89 -22.82 38.84
CA THR A 469 -21.83 -23.68 39.35
C THR A 469 -22.09 -25.11 38.91
N GLU A 470 -21.22 -25.71 38.09
CA GLU A 470 -20.86 -27.14 38.18
C GLU A 470 -19.72 -27.53 37.23
N GLY A 471 -18.71 -28.24 37.79
CA GLY A 471 -17.78 -29.12 37.07
C GLY A 471 -16.64 -28.47 36.30
N ILE A 472 -15.40 -28.65 36.78
CA ILE A 472 -14.16 -28.36 36.04
C ILE A 472 -13.81 -29.56 35.14
N PRO A 473 -13.63 -29.37 33.83
CA PRO A 473 -12.67 -30.14 33.05
C PRO A 473 -11.47 -29.26 32.66
N GLU A 474 -10.29 -29.87 32.64
CA GLU A 474 -9.01 -29.25 32.29
C GLU A 474 -9.00 -28.52 30.91
N PRO A 475 -8.16 -27.49 30.74
CA PRO A 475 -8.12 -26.72 29.51
C PRO A 475 -7.47 -27.54 28.37
N PHE A 476 -8.22 -27.72 27.29
CA PHE A 476 -7.63 -28.02 25.98
C PHE A 476 -6.85 -26.79 25.48
N PRO A 477 -5.69 -26.96 24.85
CA PRO A 477 -4.98 -25.85 24.21
C PRO A 477 -5.75 -25.48 22.94
N GLY A 478 -6.67 -24.52 23.06
CA GLY A 478 -7.34 -23.89 21.92
C GLY A 478 -6.48 -22.75 21.39
N ASP A 479 -6.15 -22.80 20.11
CA ASP A 479 -5.48 -21.72 19.38
C ASP A 479 -6.30 -20.42 19.45
N ASP A 480 -5.89 -19.48 20.30
CA ASP A 480 -6.40 -18.11 20.33
C ASP A 480 -5.94 -17.39 19.04
N LEU A 481 -6.82 -17.26 18.04
CA LEU A 481 -6.52 -16.53 16.79
C LEU A 481 -6.34 -15.03 17.12
N ASN A 482 -5.12 -14.53 16.97
CA ASN A 482 -4.80 -13.11 17.00
C ASN A 482 -5.10 -12.50 15.60
N PHE A 483 -5.95 -11.47 15.55
CA PHE A 483 -6.36 -10.85 14.29
C PHE A 483 -5.21 -10.13 13.57
N ALA A 484 -4.18 -9.68 14.29
CA ALA A 484 -2.99 -9.14 13.67
C ALA A 484 -2.26 -10.21 12.84
N ASP A 485 -2.26 -11.47 13.29
CA ASP A 485 -1.60 -12.58 12.60
C ASP A 485 -2.30 -12.96 11.29
N ILE A 486 -3.60 -12.66 11.16
CA ILE A 486 -4.36 -12.84 9.91
C ILE A 486 -3.82 -11.92 8.80
N LEU A 487 -3.41 -10.71 9.20
CA LEU A 487 -2.84 -9.70 8.31
C LEU A 487 -1.38 -9.98 7.97
N ILE A 488 -0.68 -10.79 8.77
CA ILE A 488 0.70 -11.20 8.49
C ILE A 488 0.72 -12.13 7.28
N MET A 489 1.60 -11.84 6.32
CA MET A 489 1.97 -12.82 5.30
C MET A 489 2.95 -13.80 5.94
N ASP A 490 2.59 -15.08 5.95
CA ASP A 490 3.43 -16.13 6.50
C ASP A 490 4.69 -16.25 5.64
N TYR A 491 5.86 -16.01 6.25
CA TYR A 491 7.15 -15.97 5.56
C TYR A 491 7.94 -17.28 5.67
N ASN A 492 7.33 -18.33 6.25
CA ASN A 492 7.90 -19.66 6.31
C ASN A 492 7.88 -20.32 4.91
N LEU A 493 8.79 -19.90 4.04
CA LEU A 493 8.90 -20.31 2.63
C LEU A 493 10.16 -21.14 2.35
N LEU A 494 10.83 -21.62 3.40
CA LEU A 494 11.92 -22.60 3.28
C LEU A 494 11.42 -24.05 3.19
N GLU A 495 10.11 -24.28 3.35
CA GLU A 495 9.51 -25.54 2.93
C GLU A 495 9.45 -25.56 1.41
N MET A 496 10.43 -26.26 0.82
CA MET A 496 10.41 -26.64 -0.58
C MET A 496 9.07 -27.32 -0.85
N PRO A 497 8.26 -26.87 -1.83
CA PRO A 497 7.08 -27.63 -2.21
C PRO A 497 7.53 -29.03 -2.63
N ASP A 498 6.92 -30.05 -2.03
CA ASP A 498 7.07 -31.41 -2.53
C ASP A 498 6.78 -31.40 -4.04
N ASN A 499 7.66 -32.08 -4.76
CA ASN A 499 7.84 -32.12 -6.21
C ASN A 499 6.53 -32.34 -6.98
N GLU A 500 5.67 -31.33 -7.13
CA GLU A 500 4.60 -31.30 -8.12
C GLU A 500 5.06 -30.46 -9.31
N ALA A 501 5.26 -31.17 -10.42
CA ALA A 501 5.85 -30.70 -11.65
C ALA A 501 5.20 -29.40 -12.16
N PHE A 502 5.99 -28.32 -12.18
CA PHE A 502 5.80 -27.24 -13.14
C PHE A 502 6.05 -27.80 -14.55
N GLY A 503 5.00 -28.35 -15.15
CA GLY A 503 4.98 -28.74 -16.55
C GLY A 503 5.00 -27.50 -17.44
N PHE A 504 6.19 -26.92 -17.66
CA PHE A 504 6.42 -26.15 -18.88
C PHE A 504 6.40 -27.15 -20.04
N SER A 505 5.37 -27.07 -20.87
CA SER A 505 5.37 -27.74 -22.17
C SER A 505 6.52 -27.15 -22.99
N THR A 506 7.66 -27.81 -22.96
CA THR A 506 8.72 -27.64 -23.95
C THR A 506 8.17 -28.19 -25.26
N GLY A 507 7.72 -27.29 -26.14
CA GLY A 507 7.49 -27.65 -27.53
C GLY A 507 8.81 -28.11 -28.14
N ASP A 508 8.81 -29.33 -28.65
CA ASP A 508 9.93 -29.99 -29.31
C ASP A 508 10.52 -29.11 -30.43
N LEU A 509 11.72 -28.58 -30.19
CA LEU A 509 12.61 -28.12 -31.25
C LEU A 509 13.37 -29.35 -31.75
N HIS A 510 12.86 -29.98 -32.82
CA HIS A 510 13.59 -30.99 -33.55
C HIS A 510 14.81 -30.35 -34.22
N CYS A 511 15.98 -30.81 -33.81
CA CYS A 511 17.25 -30.54 -34.45
C CYS A 511 17.34 -31.36 -35.75
N THR A 512 17.33 -30.69 -36.91
CA THR A 512 17.92 -31.14 -38.17
C THR A 512 18.40 -29.94 -38.96
#